data_AF-R7F143-F1
#
_entry.id   AF-R7F143-F1
#
_cell.length_a   1.000
_cell.length_b   1.000
_cell.length_c   1.000
_cell.angle_alpha   90.00
_cell.angle_beta   90.00
_cell.angle_gamma   90.00
#
_symmetry.space_group_name_H-M   'P 1'
#
loop_
_entity.id
_entity.type
_entity.pdbx_description
1 polymer ?
#
loop_
_entity_poly.entity_id
_entity_poly.type
_entity_poly.pdbx_seq_one_letter_code
_entity_poly.pdbx_strand_id
1 'polypeptide(L)'
;MNKILLILLGVAVSLTVSAAAPALQSADRGEVHRHYLWSPQMGDTITVDVWTPEGYSAKGKPYPVIYAHDGQNLFDANTTWNHQAWELDSVLSLLQDRNLIAPPVVVGIHCFPESRVGDLAPQKAIESIPDSILKGFARFTSKPMRGDAYAAFMVNTLKPFIDSRYNVSKDPEQTALLGSSMGGLMSIYALCEYPSTFGTALCLSTHWIGDAQRKEPDFQKAMAAYLQKNLPPRTPDSKSAKQIPHRIYFDRGTSGLDALYDAWEAYMITLLNEKGYNTVPMFPSLAVDLPALADARLAAQLSAPFMAFTAPDAEHQERFWKRRVALPLAFFLYPLRK
;
A
#
# COMPACT_ATOMS: atom_id res chain seq x y z
N MET A 1 -3.30 68.64 -31.12
CA MET A 1 -3.67 67.74 -30.01
C MET A 1 -3.62 66.30 -30.54
N ASN A 2 -2.44 65.69 -30.58
CA ASN A 2 -1.97 64.67 -29.62
C ASN A 2 -2.89 63.45 -29.47
N LYS A 3 -2.45 62.30 -30.00
CA LYS A 3 -2.05 61.13 -29.20
C LYS A 3 -1.37 60.07 -30.09
N ILE A 4 -0.11 59.81 -29.79
CA ILE A 4 0.72 58.71 -30.30
C ILE A 4 0.20 57.41 -29.68
N LEU A 5 -0.09 56.39 -30.49
CA LEU A 5 -0.43 55.04 -30.04
C LEU A 5 0.81 54.15 -30.17
N LEU A 6 1.51 53.92 -29.06
CA LEU A 6 2.56 52.91 -28.93
C LEU A 6 1.89 51.55 -28.74
N ILE A 7 2.03 50.66 -29.73
CA ILE A 7 1.69 49.23 -29.58
C ILE A 7 2.94 48.52 -29.06
N LEU A 8 2.95 48.22 -27.76
CA LEU A 8 3.91 47.34 -27.11
C LEU A 8 3.59 45.89 -27.51
N LEU A 9 4.46 45.27 -28.33
CA LEU A 9 4.48 43.82 -28.47
C LEU A 9 4.98 43.21 -27.14
N GLY A 10 4.05 42.74 -26.32
CA GLY A 10 4.37 41.89 -25.18
C GLY A 10 4.69 40.48 -25.67
N VAL A 11 5.97 40.11 -25.67
CA VAL A 11 6.40 38.71 -25.79
C VAL A 11 5.97 38.00 -24.50
N ALA A 12 4.95 37.15 -24.59
CA ALA A 12 4.59 36.26 -23.50
C ALA A 12 5.67 35.17 -23.38
N VAL A 13 6.62 35.38 -22.47
CA VAL A 13 7.52 34.31 -22.02
C VAL A 13 6.70 33.42 -21.10
N SER A 14 6.21 32.30 -21.64
CA SER A 14 5.65 31.22 -20.85
C SER A 14 6.78 30.60 -20.01
N LEU A 15 6.95 31.08 -18.79
CA LEU A 15 7.78 30.41 -17.78
C LEU A 15 7.07 29.11 -17.39
N THR A 16 7.45 28.01 -18.03
CA THR A 16 7.16 26.68 -17.51
C THR A 16 7.96 26.50 -16.23
N VAL A 17 7.31 26.68 -15.08
CA VAL A 17 7.86 26.23 -13.80
C VAL A 17 7.93 24.71 -13.89
N SER A 18 9.12 24.18 -14.14
CA SER A 18 9.39 22.76 -13.90
C SER A 18 9.14 22.54 -12.42
N ALA A 19 8.15 21.70 -12.09
CA ALA A 19 7.96 21.26 -10.72
C ALA A 19 9.28 20.65 -10.26
N ALA A 20 9.92 21.26 -9.26
CA ALA A 20 11.16 20.73 -8.71
C ALA A 20 10.91 19.29 -8.26
N ALA A 21 11.84 18.39 -8.58
CA ALA A 21 11.78 17.03 -8.09
C ALA A 21 11.63 17.06 -6.55
N PRO A 22 10.78 16.19 -5.96
CA PRO A 22 10.59 16.19 -4.52
C PRO A 22 11.94 16.03 -3.81
N ALA A 23 12.07 16.54 -2.59
CA ALA A 23 13.27 16.33 -1.79
C ALA A 23 13.45 14.83 -1.48
N LEU A 24 14.70 14.36 -1.39
CA LEU A 24 14.99 13.01 -0.89
C LEU A 24 14.56 12.93 0.58
N GLN A 25 13.82 11.88 0.94
CA GLN A 25 13.45 11.65 2.33
C GLN A 25 14.68 11.29 3.16
N SER A 26 14.80 11.83 4.37
CA SER A 26 15.73 11.29 5.36
C SER A 26 15.07 10.18 6.19
N ALA A 27 15.88 9.24 6.66
CA ALA A 27 15.48 8.25 7.67
C ALA A 27 16.30 8.47 8.95
N ASP A 28 15.70 8.22 10.11
CA ASP A 28 16.36 8.24 11.41
C ASP A 28 17.39 7.11 11.52
N ARG A 29 17.06 5.94 10.96
CA ARG A 29 17.99 4.81 10.82
C ARG A 29 17.90 4.16 9.44
N GLY A 30 19.00 3.53 9.02
CA GLY A 30 19.13 2.95 7.69
C GLY A 30 19.41 4.02 6.64
N GLU A 31 19.25 3.66 5.37
CA GLU A 31 19.54 4.54 4.23
C GLU A 31 18.38 4.57 3.25
N VAL A 32 18.06 5.75 2.71
CA VAL A 32 17.06 5.95 1.66
C VAL A 32 17.76 6.28 0.34
N HIS A 33 17.46 5.49 -0.70
CA HIS A 33 17.98 5.67 -2.05
C HIS A 33 16.85 5.99 -3.03
N ARG A 34 16.93 7.13 -3.72
CA ARG A 34 15.96 7.51 -4.74
C ARG A 34 16.33 7.03 -6.13
N HIS A 35 15.32 6.53 -6.84
CA HIS A 35 15.40 6.15 -8.24
C HIS A 35 14.25 6.76 -9.04
N TYR A 36 14.49 6.98 -10.32
CA TYR A 36 13.50 7.40 -11.29
C TYR A 36 13.41 6.33 -12.38
N LEU A 37 12.28 5.63 -12.46
CA LEU A 37 12.11 4.49 -13.35
C LEU A 37 11.10 4.84 -14.43
N TRP A 38 11.53 4.80 -15.69
CA TRP A 38 10.59 4.80 -16.80
C TRP A 38 9.71 3.53 -16.75
N SER A 39 8.41 3.70 -16.76
CA SER A 39 7.43 2.63 -16.82
C SER A 39 6.80 2.57 -18.21
N PRO A 40 7.11 1.54 -19.03
CA PRO A 40 6.39 1.31 -20.27
C PRO A 40 4.88 1.06 -20.08
N GLN A 41 4.50 0.52 -18.91
CA GLN A 41 3.10 0.22 -18.60
C GLN A 41 2.31 1.50 -18.29
N MET A 42 2.91 2.43 -17.54
CA MET A 42 2.26 3.69 -17.15
C MET A 42 2.43 4.80 -18.18
N GLY A 43 3.45 4.70 -19.04
CA GLY A 43 3.84 5.74 -19.99
C GLY A 43 4.46 6.96 -19.31
N ASP A 44 5.01 6.79 -18.10
CA ASP A 44 5.55 7.86 -17.25
C ASP A 44 6.81 7.38 -16.50
N THR A 45 7.59 8.33 -15.99
CA THR A 45 8.68 8.06 -15.05
C THR A 45 8.15 8.10 -13.62
N ILE A 46 8.37 7.01 -12.88
CA ILE A 46 7.91 6.84 -11.49
C ILE A 46 9.09 7.05 -10.53
N THR A 47 8.89 7.92 -9.53
CA THR A 47 9.84 8.10 -8.42
C THR A 47 9.68 6.98 -7.42
N VAL A 48 10.80 6.38 -7.00
CA VAL A 48 10.84 5.28 -6.04
C VAL A 48 11.90 5.56 -5.00
N ASP A 49 11.54 5.51 -3.74
CA ASP A 49 12.49 5.54 -2.62
C ASP A 49 12.65 4.13 -2.06
N VAL A 50 13.88 3.65 -2.01
CA VAL A 50 14.22 2.36 -1.43
C VAL A 50 14.91 2.60 -0.09
N TRP A 51 14.28 2.18 0.99
CA TRP A 51 14.89 2.16 2.32
C TRP A 51 15.53 0.80 2.58
N THR A 52 16.81 0.82 2.97
CA THR A 52 17.55 -0.34 3.45
C THR A 52 17.81 -0.23 4.94
N PRO A 53 17.64 -1.32 5.70
CA PRO A 53 17.80 -1.30 7.15
C PRO A 53 19.26 -1.07 7.54
N GLU A 54 19.49 -0.63 8.77
CA GLU A 54 20.84 -0.55 9.32
C GLU A 54 21.54 -1.92 9.27
N GLY A 55 22.83 -1.92 8.89
CA GLY A 55 23.57 -3.17 8.67
C GLY A 55 23.15 -3.93 7.39
N TYR A 56 22.43 -3.29 6.46
CA TYR A 56 22.14 -3.85 5.15
C TYR A 56 23.41 -4.33 4.45
N SER A 57 23.35 -5.56 3.91
CA SER A 57 24.43 -6.14 3.13
C SER A 57 23.92 -6.62 1.78
N ALA A 58 24.59 -6.19 0.72
CA ALA A 58 24.40 -6.71 -0.63
C ALA A 58 24.83 -8.20 -0.77
N LYS A 59 25.49 -8.76 0.25
CA LYS A 59 25.93 -10.15 0.32
C LYS A 59 25.22 -10.87 1.47
N GLY A 60 24.78 -12.12 1.27
CA GLY A 60 24.22 -12.96 2.34
C GLY A 60 22.80 -13.42 2.05
N LYS A 61 22.03 -13.71 3.11
CA LYS A 61 20.61 -14.09 3.00
C LYS A 61 19.84 -12.90 2.40
N PRO A 62 18.99 -13.10 1.40
CA PRO A 62 18.15 -12.04 0.87
C PRO A 62 17.15 -11.52 1.91
N TYR A 63 16.88 -10.21 1.87
CA TYR A 63 15.96 -9.55 2.80
C TYR A 63 14.51 -9.70 2.30
N PRO A 64 13.52 -9.92 3.18
CA PRO A 64 12.12 -9.71 2.84
C PRO A 64 11.90 -8.31 2.27
N VAL A 65 10.96 -8.16 1.34
CA VAL A 65 10.70 -6.88 0.67
C VAL A 65 9.25 -6.45 0.81
N ILE A 66 9.06 -5.17 1.10
CA ILE A 66 7.74 -4.52 1.20
C ILE A 66 7.64 -3.48 0.11
N TYR A 67 6.69 -3.62 -0.80
CA TYR A 67 6.33 -2.59 -1.77
C TYR A 67 5.22 -1.74 -1.17
N ALA A 68 5.55 -0.51 -0.79
CA ALA A 68 4.64 0.41 -0.14
C ALA A 68 4.14 1.48 -1.11
N HIS A 69 2.82 1.67 -1.16
CA HIS A 69 2.20 2.79 -1.88
C HIS A 69 2.42 4.09 -1.11
N ASP A 70 2.21 5.23 -1.78
CA ASP A 70 2.39 6.56 -1.18
C ASP A 70 3.80 6.77 -0.63
N GLY A 71 4.80 6.34 -1.42
CA GLY A 71 6.21 6.30 -1.06
C GLY A 71 6.75 7.60 -0.48
N GLN A 72 6.21 8.75 -0.88
CA GLN A 72 6.59 10.07 -0.39
C GLN A 72 6.21 10.35 1.06
N ASN A 73 5.32 9.55 1.67
CA ASN A 73 4.84 9.73 3.05
C ASN A 73 5.49 8.79 4.07
N LEU A 74 6.48 7.98 3.67
CA LEU A 74 6.90 6.83 4.48
C LEU A 74 7.91 7.16 5.58
N PHE A 75 8.86 8.07 5.33
CA PHE A 75 10.03 8.25 6.19
C PHE A 75 10.14 9.67 6.76
N ASP A 76 9.95 10.70 5.94
CA ASP A 76 10.29 12.09 6.33
C ASP A 76 9.11 13.05 6.22
N ALA A 77 8.55 13.43 7.38
CA ALA A 77 7.47 14.41 7.50
C ALA A 77 7.85 15.80 6.98
N ASN A 78 9.14 16.17 6.94
CA ASN A 78 9.56 17.47 6.41
C ASN A 78 9.41 17.57 4.88
N THR A 79 9.31 16.42 4.20
CA THR A 79 9.12 16.36 2.74
C THR A 79 7.67 16.26 2.33
N THR A 80 6.75 16.05 3.29
CA THR A 80 5.32 15.89 2.99
C THR A 80 4.56 17.19 3.09
N TRP A 81 3.52 17.32 2.27
CA TRP A 81 2.70 18.54 2.18
C TRP A 81 1.94 18.87 3.49
N ASN A 82 1.69 17.88 4.35
CA ASN A 82 0.93 18.01 5.59
C ASN A 82 1.79 17.82 6.85
N HIS A 83 3.11 17.76 6.72
CA HIS A 83 4.05 17.56 7.82
C HIS A 83 3.79 16.29 8.64
N GLN A 84 3.32 15.23 7.99
CA GLN A 84 3.11 13.91 8.59
C GLN A 84 3.77 12.83 7.73
N ALA A 85 4.32 11.82 8.40
CA ALA A 85 4.87 10.62 7.77
C ALA A 85 4.54 9.39 8.63
N TRP A 86 4.71 8.20 8.03
CA TRP A 86 4.50 6.93 8.72
C TRP A 86 5.66 6.59 9.66
N GLU A 87 6.83 7.19 9.42
CA GLU A 87 8.09 6.92 10.13
C GLU A 87 8.41 5.42 10.13
N LEU A 88 8.26 4.80 8.95
CA LEU A 88 8.42 3.35 8.79
C LEU A 88 9.79 2.86 9.22
N ASP A 89 10.83 3.63 8.92
CA ASP A 89 12.21 3.37 9.33
C ASP A 89 12.33 3.27 10.86
N SER A 90 11.75 4.22 11.59
CA SER A 90 11.75 4.26 13.05
C SER A 90 10.93 3.11 13.65
N VAL A 91 9.76 2.79 13.07
CA VAL A 91 8.94 1.66 13.52
C VAL A 91 9.61 0.31 13.26
N LEU A 92 10.17 0.11 12.06
CA LEU A 92 10.89 -1.12 11.70
C LEU A 92 12.13 -1.32 12.56
N SER A 93 12.89 -0.25 12.77
CA SER A 93 14.04 -0.21 13.67
C SER A 93 13.70 -0.64 15.09
N LEU A 94 12.60 -0.11 15.65
CA LEU A 94 12.14 -0.50 16.98
C LEU A 94 11.75 -1.98 17.06
N LEU A 95 11.08 -2.51 16.03
CA LEU A 95 10.69 -3.93 15.97
C LEU A 95 11.91 -4.84 15.81
N GLN A 96 12.94 -4.41 15.08
CA GLN A 96 14.21 -5.12 14.92
C GLN A 96 15.00 -5.18 16.22
N ASP A 97 15.13 -4.06 16.93
CA ASP A 97 15.88 -3.98 18.21
C ASP A 97 15.28 -4.91 19.27
N ARG A 98 13.97 -5.18 19.16
CA ARG A 98 13.23 -6.11 20.03
C ARG A 98 13.21 -7.55 19.51
N ASN A 99 13.92 -7.84 18.41
CA ASN A 99 14.00 -9.15 17.77
C ASN A 99 12.62 -9.74 17.40
N LEU A 100 11.67 -8.87 17.06
CA LEU A 100 10.31 -9.27 16.70
C LEU A 100 10.16 -9.63 15.22
N ILE A 101 11.01 -9.07 14.36
CA ILE A 101 10.87 -9.17 12.90
C ILE A 101 12.20 -9.52 12.22
N ALA A 102 12.13 -10.14 11.04
CA ALA A 102 13.24 -10.10 10.10
C ALA A 102 13.42 -8.67 9.55
N PRO A 103 14.66 -8.20 9.33
CA PRO A 103 14.88 -6.89 8.73
C PRO A 103 14.41 -6.89 7.26
N PRO A 104 13.52 -5.97 6.84
CA PRO A 104 13.09 -5.88 5.45
C PRO A 104 13.83 -4.79 4.67
N VAL A 105 13.74 -4.83 3.34
CA VAL A 105 13.90 -3.67 2.46
C VAL A 105 12.50 -3.10 2.15
N VAL A 106 12.34 -1.79 2.18
CA VAL A 106 11.07 -1.13 1.84
C VAL A 106 11.24 -0.37 0.53
N VAL A 107 10.35 -0.62 -0.43
CA VAL A 107 10.29 0.03 -1.73
C VAL A 107 9.06 0.93 -1.76
N GLY A 108 9.24 2.21 -1.48
CA GLY A 108 8.20 3.23 -1.50
C GLY A 108 7.95 3.77 -2.90
N ILE A 109 6.76 3.55 -3.43
CA ILE A 109 6.35 3.97 -4.77
C ILE A 109 5.61 5.30 -4.64
N HIS A 110 6.22 6.39 -5.11
CA HIS A 110 5.61 7.71 -5.01
C HIS A 110 4.35 7.77 -5.89
N CYS A 111 3.35 8.50 -5.42
CA CYS A 111 2.19 8.85 -6.22
C CYS A 111 2.16 10.36 -6.49
N PHE A 112 1.43 10.76 -7.54
CA PHE A 112 1.16 12.16 -7.83
C PHE A 112 -0.31 12.48 -7.51
N PRO A 113 -0.64 13.60 -6.85
CA PRO A 113 -2.01 13.92 -6.47
C PRO A 113 -3.01 13.83 -7.63
N GLU A 114 -2.59 14.22 -8.83
CA GLU A 114 -3.42 14.24 -10.05
C GLU A 114 -3.77 12.84 -10.56
N SER A 115 -2.91 11.85 -10.31
CA SER A 115 -3.05 10.49 -10.85
C SER A 115 -3.30 9.42 -9.79
N ARG A 116 -3.02 9.70 -8.51
CA ARG A 116 -3.05 8.71 -7.41
C ARG A 116 -4.32 7.88 -7.40
N VAL A 117 -5.47 8.52 -7.52
CA VAL A 117 -6.76 7.82 -7.52
C VAL A 117 -6.89 6.93 -8.76
N GLY A 118 -6.49 7.43 -9.93
CA GLY A 118 -6.47 6.64 -11.17
C GLY A 118 -5.53 5.44 -11.09
N ASP A 119 -4.34 5.64 -10.52
CA ASP A 119 -3.26 4.66 -10.47
C ASP A 119 -3.48 3.57 -9.41
N LEU A 120 -4.13 3.90 -8.28
CA LEU A 120 -4.37 2.95 -7.18
C LEU A 120 -5.77 2.31 -7.22
N ALA A 121 -6.59 2.66 -8.19
CA ALA A 121 -7.93 2.09 -8.28
C ALA A 121 -7.90 0.64 -8.78
N PRO A 122 -8.69 -0.28 -8.19
CA PRO A 122 -8.86 -1.64 -8.67
C PRO A 122 -9.67 -1.66 -9.98
N GLN A 123 -8.99 -1.35 -11.10
CA GLN A 123 -9.62 -1.01 -12.38
C GLN A 123 -10.58 -2.10 -12.89
N LYS A 124 -10.17 -3.38 -12.94
CA LYS A 124 -11.08 -4.47 -13.34
C LYS A 124 -12.33 -4.63 -12.46
N ALA A 125 -12.25 -4.29 -11.18
CA ALA A 125 -13.42 -4.32 -10.30
C ALA A 125 -14.36 -3.17 -10.65
N ILE A 126 -13.81 -1.97 -10.85
CA ILE A 126 -14.55 -0.76 -11.16
C ILE A 126 -15.21 -0.85 -12.54
N GLU A 127 -14.51 -1.36 -13.57
CA GLU A 127 -15.03 -1.54 -14.93
C GLU A 127 -16.22 -2.50 -15.03
N SER A 128 -16.49 -3.30 -13.99
CA SER A 128 -17.69 -4.15 -13.92
C SER A 128 -18.97 -3.38 -13.58
N ILE A 129 -18.86 -2.09 -13.25
CA ILE A 129 -19.96 -1.21 -12.84
C ILE A 129 -20.41 -0.34 -14.03
N PRO A 130 -21.72 -0.01 -14.19
CA PRO A 130 -22.18 0.85 -15.28
C PRO A 130 -21.48 2.23 -15.36
N ASP A 131 -21.26 2.74 -16.58
CA ASP A 131 -20.57 4.02 -16.85
C ASP A 131 -21.15 5.25 -16.13
N SER A 132 -22.46 5.26 -15.86
CA SER A 132 -23.12 6.33 -15.09
C SER A 132 -22.58 6.44 -13.67
N ILE A 133 -21.97 5.37 -13.14
CA ILE A 133 -21.40 5.26 -11.81
C ILE A 133 -19.90 5.58 -11.83
N LEU A 134 -19.20 5.19 -12.89
CA LEU A 134 -17.77 5.46 -13.11
C LEU A 134 -17.47 6.97 -13.10
N LYS A 135 -18.42 7.80 -13.54
CA LYS A 135 -18.32 9.27 -13.47
C LYS A 135 -18.12 9.80 -12.05
N GLY A 136 -18.60 9.08 -11.03
CA GLY A 136 -18.37 9.40 -9.62
C GLY A 136 -16.92 9.20 -9.18
N PHE A 137 -16.22 8.20 -9.73
CA PHE A 137 -14.80 7.98 -9.47
C PHE A 137 -13.90 8.95 -10.25
N ALA A 138 -14.30 9.26 -11.49
CA ALA A 138 -13.59 10.20 -12.35
C ALA A 138 -13.49 11.63 -11.78
N ARG A 139 -14.30 12.00 -10.79
CA ARG A 139 -14.20 13.32 -10.15
C ARG A 139 -13.03 13.45 -9.17
N PHE A 140 -12.46 12.33 -8.75
CA PHE A 140 -11.35 12.28 -7.78
C PHE A 140 -9.98 12.14 -8.48
N THR A 141 -9.95 12.08 -9.81
CA THR A 141 -8.72 12.01 -10.60
C THR A 141 -8.82 12.91 -11.81
N SER A 142 -7.73 13.57 -12.19
CA SER A 142 -7.64 14.30 -13.47
C SER A 142 -6.99 13.45 -14.58
N LYS A 143 -6.59 12.22 -14.24
CA LYS A 143 -5.97 11.24 -15.13
C LYS A 143 -6.85 9.99 -15.30
N PRO A 144 -6.70 9.23 -16.40
CA PRO A 144 -7.40 7.97 -16.61
C PRO A 144 -7.20 6.97 -15.46
N MET A 145 -8.12 6.02 -15.32
CA MET A 145 -7.88 4.84 -14.47
C MET A 145 -6.74 4.02 -15.08
N ARG A 146 -5.73 3.70 -14.29
CA ARG A 146 -4.51 2.99 -14.70
C ARG A 146 -4.09 1.91 -13.69
N GLY A 147 -5.03 1.41 -12.89
CA GLY A 147 -4.76 0.40 -11.87
C GLY A 147 -4.06 -0.85 -12.39
N ASP A 148 -4.53 -1.37 -13.53
CA ASP A 148 -3.93 -2.54 -14.18
C ASP A 148 -2.49 -2.25 -14.63
N ALA A 149 -2.29 -1.07 -15.22
CA ALA A 149 -0.97 -0.62 -15.67
C ALA A 149 -0.01 -0.39 -14.49
N TYR A 150 -0.51 0.13 -13.36
CA TYR A 150 0.25 0.35 -12.15
C TYR A 150 0.69 -0.98 -11.53
N ALA A 151 -0.24 -1.94 -11.38
CA ALA A 151 0.08 -3.27 -10.89
C ALA A 151 1.07 -4.00 -11.85
N ALA A 152 0.88 -3.86 -13.17
CA ALA A 152 1.79 -4.39 -14.17
C ALA A 152 3.19 -3.73 -14.11
N PHE A 153 3.28 -2.43 -13.82
CA PHE A 153 4.55 -1.74 -13.58
C PHE A 153 5.29 -2.35 -12.39
N MET A 154 4.58 -2.59 -11.28
CA MET A 154 5.17 -3.15 -10.07
C MET A 154 5.85 -4.50 -10.36
N VAL A 155 5.19 -5.36 -11.15
CA VAL A 155 5.67 -6.71 -11.43
C VAL A 155 6.69 -6.78 -12.57
N ASN A 156 6.46 -6.05 -13.66
CA ASN A 156 7.23 -6.21 -14.89
C ASN A 156 8.40 -5.23 -15.02
N THR A 157 8.43 -4.16 -14.22
CA THR A 157 9.46 -3.12 -14.31
C THR A 157 10.12 -2.89 -12.96
N LEU A 158 9.33 -2.59 -11.93
CA LEU A 158 9.87 -2.23 -10.62
C LEU A 158 10.54 -3.43 -9.93
N LYS A 159 9.84 -4.56 -9.79
CA LYS A 159 10.42 -5.73 -9.13
C LYS A 159 11.71 -6.22 -9.80
N PRO A 160 11.80 -6.37 -11.14
CA PRO A 160 13.06 -6.71 -11.81
C PRO A 160 14.18 -5.71 -11.55
N PHE A 161 13.85 -4.41 -11.49
CA PHE A 161 14.82 -3.37 -11.14
C PHE A 161 15.35 -3.57 -9.71
N ILE A 162 14.47 -3.80 -8.73
CA ILE A 162 14.84 -4.02 -7.33
C ILE A 162 15.64 -5.31 -7.17
N ASP A 163 15.16 -6.43 -7.75
CA ASP A 163 15.80 -7.75 -7.72
C ASP A 163 17.23 -7.75 -8.29
N SER A 164 17.55 -6.80 -9.18
CA SER A 164 18.87 -6.67 -9.81
C SER A 164 19.87 -5.80 -9.03
N ARG A 165 19.38 -4.96 -8.11
CA ARG A 165 20.17 -3.92 -7.43
C ARG A 165 20.28 -4.12 -5.93
N TYR A 166 19.26 -4.74 -5.35
CA TYR A 166 19.18 -4.98 -3.91
C TYR A 166 19.17 -6.48 -3.64
N ASN A 167 19.86 -6.89 -2.59
CA ASN A 167 19.79 -8.24 -2.02
C ASN A 167 18.41 -8.49 -1.37
N VAL A 168 17.37 -8.66 -2.18
CA VAL A 168 15.99 -8.93 -1.73
C VAL A 168 15.54 -10.33 -2.11
N SER A 169 14.62 -10.89 -1.33
CA SER A 169 14.02 -12.19 -1.61
C SER A 169 13.17 -12.14 -2.89
N LYS A 170 13.28 -13.21 -3.68
CA LYS A 170 12.42 -13.44 -4.85
C LYS A 170 11.24 -14.35 -4.53
N ASP A 171 11.18 -14.84 -3.29
CA ASP A 171 10.10 -15.66 -2.79
C ASP A 171 8.84 -14.80 -2.57
N PRO A 172 7.70 -15.14 -3.18
CA PRO A 172 6.44 -14.45 -2.94
C PRO A 172 6.07 -14.40 -1.46
N GLU A 173 6.36 -15.45 -0.67
CA GLU A 173 6.08 -15.48 0.77
C GLU A 173 6.84 -14.39 1.55
N GLN A 174 7.93 -13.88 0.98
CA GLN A 174 8.75 -12.80 1.54
C GLN A 174 8.62 -11.50 0.76
N THR A 175 7.53 -11.35 0.00
CA THR A 175 7.22 -10.15 -0.78
C THR A 175 5.82 -9.65 -0.42
N ALA A 176 5.74 -8.48 0.21
CA ALA A 176 4.49 -7.88 0.66
C ALA A 176 4.15 -6.59 -0.08
N LEU A 177 2.86 -6.30 -0.12
CA LEU A 177 2.26 -5.02 -0.53
C LEU A 177 1.77 -4.31 0.72
N LEU A 178 1.98 -3.00 0.80
CA LEU A 178 1.56 -2.17 1.92
C LEU A 178 0.92 -0.88 1.42
N GLY A 179 -0.24 -0.52 1.94
CA GLY A 179 -0.82 0.80 1.66
C GLY A 179 -2.00 1.13 2.54
N SER A 180 -2.32 2.42 2.62
CA SER A 180 -3.52 2.91 3.30
C SER A 180 -4.59 3.33 2.30
N SER A 181 -5.86 3.30 2.69
CA SER A 181 -6.95 3.83 1.87
C SER A 181 -7.01 3.13 0.50
N MET A 182 -6.87 3.89 -0.60
CA MET A 182 -6.71 3.34 -1.95
C MET A 182 -5.46 2.47 -2.13
N GLY A 183 -4.38 2.75 -1.42
CA GLY A 183 -3.20 1.87 -1.39
C GLY A 183 -3.52 0.50 -0.77
N GLY A 184 -4.46 0.44 0.18
CA GLY A 184 -4.99 -0.82 0.70
C GLY A 184 -5.80 -1.59 -0.34
N LEU A 185 -6.65 -0.89 -1.12
CA LEU A 185 -7.37 -1.47 -2.26
C LEU A 185 -6.40 -2.02 -3.31
N MET A 186 -5.39 -1.23 -3.70
CA MET A 186 -4.37 -1.65 -4.66
C MET A 186 -3.55 -2.83 -4.13
N SER A 187 -3.24 -2.88 -2.83
CA SER A 187 -2.49 -3.99 -2.23
C SER A 187 -3.23 -5.32 -2.37
N ILE A 188 -4.52 -5.39 -1.99
CA ILE A 188 -5.30 -6.62 -2.15
C ILE A 188 -5.58 -6.93 -3.63
N TYR A 189 -5.80 -5.89 -4.45
CA TYR A 189 -6.03 -6.03 -5.88
C TYR A 189 -4.81 -6.62 -6.62
N ALA A 190 -3.61 -6.07 -6.39
CA ALA A 190 -2.38 -6.55 -7.01
C ALA A 190 -1.97 -7.94 -6.51
N LEU A 191 -2.29 -8.32 -5.27
CA LEU A 191 -2.14 -9.70 -4.80
C LEU A 191 -3.03 -10.66 -5.61
N CYS A 192 -4.30 -10.30 -5.86
CA CYS A 192 -5.22 -11.11 -6.67
C CYS A 192 -4.75 -11.23 -8.13
N GLU A 193 -4.21 -10.15 -8.70
CA GLU A 193 -3.75 -10.12 -10.09
C GLU A 193 -2.41 -10.85 -10.29
N TYR A 194 -1.52 -10.77 -9.30
CA TYR A 194 -0.17 -11.32 -9.37
C TYR A 194 0.17 -12.19 -8.14
N PRO A 195 -0.60 -13.26 -7.89
CA PRO A 195 -0.42 -14.11 -6.71
C PRO A 195 0.91 -14.88 -6.75
N SER A 196 1.49 -15.12 -7.92
CA SER A 196 2.83 -15.70 -8.02
C SER A 196 3.97 -14.74 -7.65
N THR A 197 3.66 -13.48 -7.37
CA THR A 197 4.65 -12.42 -7.11
C THR A 197 4.51 -11.86 -5.68
N PHE A 198 3.29 -11.62 -5.22
CA PHE A 198 3.02 -11.04 -3.90
C PHE A 198 2.37 -12.08 -2.99
N GLY A 199 3.04 -12.42 -1.89
CA GLY A 199 2.51 -13.36 -0.90
C GLY A 199 1.66 -12.69 0.17
N THR A 200 1.87 -11.39 0.44
CA THR A 200 1.16 -10.71 1.54
C THR A 200 0.58 -9.36 1.11
N ALA A 201 -0.66 -9.06 1.50
CA ALA A 201 -1.27 -7.73 1.36
C ALA A 201 -1.56 -7.12 2.75
N LEU A 202 -0.99 -5.95 3.01
CA LEU A 202 -1.11 -5.19 4.26
C LEU A 202 -1.95 -3.93 4.01
N CYS A 203 -3.24 -4.01 4.29
CA CYS A 203 -4.21 -3.01 3.85
C CYS A 203 -4.71 -2.20 5.05
N LEU A 204 -4.22 -0.96 5.22
CA LEU A 204 -4.62 -0.08 6.31
C LEU A 204 -5.79 0.82 5.92
N SER A 205 -6.80 1.00 6.78
CA SER A 205 -7.99 1.82 6.49
C SER A 205 -8.51 1.62 5.06
N THR A 206 -8.69 0.38 4.62
CA THR A 206 -8.95 0.11 3.20
C THR A 206 -10.24 0.83 2.75
N HIS A 207 -10.17 1.57 1.64
CA HIS A 207 -11.24 2.50 1.25
C HIS A 207 -12.44 1.79 0.60
N TRP A 208 -13.17 1.01 1.40
CA TRP A 208 -14.20 0.12 0.90
C TRP A 208 -15.42 0.80 0.30
N ILE A 209 -15.67 2.08 0.60
CA ILE A 209 -16.94 2.75 0.28
C ILE A 209 -16.98 3.42 -1.10
N GLY A 210 -15.82 3.59 -1.74
CA GLY A 210 -15.69 4.39 -2.95
C GLY A 210 -16.20 5.82 -2.73
N ASP A 211 -17.20 6.25 -3.49
CA ASP A 211 -17.75 7.58 -3.33
C ASP A 211 -18.61 7.70 -2.06
N ALA A 212 -18.08 8.35 -1.02
CA ALA A 212 -18.78 8.60 0.25
C ALA A 212 -20.10 9.41 0.12
N GLN A 213 -20.31 10.14 -0.97
CA GLN A 213 -21.57 10.87 -1.21
C GLN A 213 -22.63 10.00 -1.87
N ARG A 214 -22.26 8.81 -2.36
CA ARG A 214 -23.13 7.93 -3.12
C ARG A 214 -23.77 6.89 -2.19
N LYS A 215 -25.09 6.70 -2.33
CA LYS A 215 -25.86 5.80 -1.45
C LYS A 215 -25.89 4.36 -1.98
N GLU A 216 -25.77 4.20 -3.28
CA GLU A 216 -25.83 2.90 -3.93
C GLU A 216 -24.53 2.12 -3.72
N PRO A 217 -24.58 0.85 -3.31
CA PRO A 217 -23.42 0.07 -2.92
C PRO A 217 -22.66 -0.54 -4.11
N ASP A 218 -22.71 0.08 -5.29
CA ASP A 218 -22.23 -0.56 -6.52
C ASP A 218 -20.72 -0.80 -6.50
N PHE A 219 -19.95 0.17 -5.97
CA PHE A 219 -18.50 0.01 -5.81
C PHE A 219 -18.18 -1.14 -4.87
N GLN A 220 -18.88 -1.21 -3.74
CA GLN A 220 -18.66 -2.21 -2.71
C GLN A 220 -19.01 -3.61 -3.20
N LYS A 221 -20.14 -3.74 -3.90
CA LYS A 221 -20.55 -5.00 -4.53
C LYS A 221 -19.60 -5.43 -5.63
N ALA A 222 -19.11 -4.50 -6.44
CA ALA A 222 -18.13 -4.81 -7.48
C ALA A 222 -16.79 -5.28 -6.90
N MET A 223 -16.31 -4.62 -5.85
CA MET A 223 -15.13 -5.05 -5.11
C MET A 223 -15.32 -6.45 -4.50
N ALA A 224 -16.46 -6.71 -3.87
CA ALA A 224 -16.74 -8.03 -3.32
C ALA A 224 -16.84 -9.10 -4.41
N ALA A 225 -17.53 -8.83 -5.52
CA ALA A 225 -17.61 -9.74 -6.65
C ALA A 225 -16.23 -10.02 -7.26
N TYR A 226 -15.39 -9.00 -7.34
CA TYR A 226 -14.01 -9.13 -7.79
C TYR A 226 -13.18 -10.01 -6.85
N LEU A 227 -13.22 -9.77 -5.54
CA LEU A 227 -12.49 -10.59 -4.56
C LEU A 227 -13.01 -12.04 -4.55
N GLN A 228 -14.33 -12.23 -4.66
CA GLN A 228 -14.94 -13.56 -4.70
C GLN A 228 -14.41 -14.37 -5.88
N LYS A 229 -14.21 -13.71 -7.03
CA LYS A 229 -13.71 -14.35 -8.24
C LYS A 229 -12.20 -14.57 -8.22
N ASN A 230 -11.43 -13.57 -7.81
CA ASN A 230 -9.99 -13.51 -8.11
C ASN A 230 -9.09 -13.75 -6.88
N LEU A 231 -9.61 -13.73 -5.65
CA LEU A 231 -8.80 -14.03 -4.47
C LEU A 231 -8.37 -15.50 -4.48
N PRO A 232 -7.05 -15.80 -4.44
CA PRO A 232 -6.57 -17.18 -4.40
C PRO A 232 -7.11 -17.89 -3.14
N PRO A 233 -7.67 -19.10 -3.24
CA PRO A 233 -8.14 -19.82 -2.06
C PRO A 233 -6.95 -20.20 -1.15
N ARG A 234 -7.16 -20.18 0.17
CA ARG A 234 -6.12 -20.51 1.16
C ARG A 234 -5.76 -22.00 1.16
N THR A 235 -6.68 -22.87 0.76
CA THR A 235 -6.46 -24.31 0.52
C THR A 235 -7.04 -24.66 -0.84
N PRO A 236 -6.29 -25.25 -1.80
CA PRO A 236 -6.79 -25.55 -3.12
C PRO A 236 -7.60 -26.85 -3.10
N ASP A 237 -8.44 -27.04 -4.11
CA ASP A 237 -8.81 -28.38 -4.54
C ASP A 237 -7.56 -29.08 -5.10
N SER A 238 -7.30 -30.29 -4.58
CA SER A 238 -6.12 -31.20 -4.65
C SER A 238 -5.19 -31.29 -5.88
N LYS A 239 -5.25 -30.45 -6.92
CA LYS A 239 -4.52 -30.66 -8.18
C LYS A 239 -3.76 -29.41 -8.67
N SER A 240 -2.43 -29.42 -8.48
CA SER A 240 -1.42 -29.06 -9.49
C SER A 240 -0.66 -27.71 -9.51
N ALA A 241 -0.59 -26.92 -8.42
CA ALA A 241 0.43 -25.84 -8.33
C ALA A 241 1.08 -25.77 -6.96
N LYS A 242 2.37 -25.37 -6.90
CA LYS A 242 3.04 -24.97 -5.65
C LYS A 242 2.24 -23.79 -5.10
N GLN A 243 1.43 -24.05 -4.08
CA GLN A 243 0.58 -23.02 -3.49
C GLN A 243 1.44 -22.07 -2.66
N ILE A 244 1.32 -20.78 -2.93
CA ILE A 244 1.88 -19.74 -2.07
C ILE A 244 0.88 -19.56 -0.91
N PRO A 245 1.30 -19.72 0.35
CA PRO A 245 0.45 -19.52 1.51
C PRO A 245 0.20 -18.02 1.71
N HIS A 246 -0.64 -17.44 0.86
CA HIS A 246 -0.97 -16.03 0.89
C HIS A 246 -1.47 -15.58 2.26
N ARG A 247 -1.16 -14.33 2.61
CA ARG A 247 -1.52 -13.73 3.88
C ARG A 247 -2.11 -12.34 3.68
N ILE A 248 -3.11 -12.01 4.48
CA ILE A 248 -3.82 -10.74 4.35
C ILE A 248 -3.91 -10.09 5.72
N TYR A 249 -3.75 -8.78 5.75
CA TYR A 249 -4.01 -7.96 6.93
C TYR A 249 -4.95 -6.83 6.54
N PHE A 250 -6.03 -6.66 7.31
CA PHE A 250 -6.91 -5.50 7.25
C PHE A 250 -6.87 -4.73 8.57
N ASP A 251 -6.94 -3.42 8.49
CA ASP A 251 -7.38 -2.62 9.62
C ASP A 251 -8.29 -1.47 9.22
N ARG A 252 -9.01 -0.94 10.22
CA ARG A 252 -9.78 0.29 10.13
C ARG A 252 -9.82 1.02 11.47
N GLY A 253 -9.99 2.32 11.42
CA GLY A 253 -10.42 3.12 12.56
C GLY A 253 -11.92 3.04 12.84
N THR A 254 -12.36 3.76 13.87
CA THR A 254 -13.79 3.88 14.24
C THR A 254 -14.34 5.30 14.14
N SER A 255 -13.54 6.26 13.68
CA SER A 255 -13.90 7.69 13.66
C SER A 255 -13.69 8.31 12.28
N GLY A 256 -14.42 9.41 12.02
CA GLY A 256 -14.36 10.12 10.74
C GLY A 256 -14.76 9.23 9.56
N LEU A 257 -13.97 9.28 8.47
CA LEU A 257 -14.24 8.48 7.26
C LEU A 257 -14.14 6.96 7.52
N ASP A 258 -13.23 6.53 8.40
CA ASP A 258 -13.03 5.11 8.72
C ASP A 258 -14.26 4.45 9.36
N ALA A 259 -15.07 5.23 10.07
CA ALA A 259 -16.33 4.75 10.66
C ALA A 259 -17.30 4.21 9.59
N LEU A 260 -17.19 4.68 8.34
CA LEU A 260 -18.03 4.23 7.23
C LEU A 260 -17.61 2.87 6.67
N TYR A 261 -16.46 2.34 7.08
CA TYR A 261 -15.90 1.10 6.54
C TYR A 261 -16.43 -0.14 7.25
N ASP A 262 -17.01 -0.03 8.45
CA ASP A 262 -17.35 -1.17 9.32
C ASP A 262 -18.15 -2.27 8.61
N ALA A 263 -19.33 -1.93 8.10
CA ALA A 263 -20.20 -2.89 7.44
C ALA A 263 -19.56 -3.54 6.20
N TRP A 264 -18.75 -2.77 5.46
CA TRP A 264 -18.13 -3.25 4.22
C TRP A 264 -16.88 -4.08 4.49
N GLU A 265 -16.05 -3.69 5.46
CA GLU A 265 -14.91 -4.50 5.88
C GLU A 265 -15.37 -5.82 6.50
N ALA A 266 -16.44 -5.80 7.32
CA ALA A 266 -17.06 -7.02 7.82
C ALA A 266 -17.53 -7.94 6.69
N TYR A 267 -18.11 -7.38 5.63
CA TYR A 267 -18.52 -8.13 4.45
C TYR A 267 -17.32 -8.74 3.70
N MET A 268 -16.23 -7.98 3.51
CA MET A 268 -14.99 -8.51 2.92
C MET A 268 -14.35 -9.59 3.80
N ILE A 269 -14.39 -9.44 5.13
CA ILE A 269 -13.92 -10.45 6.09
C ILE A 269 -14.70 -11.77 5.92
N THR A 270 -16.03 -11.72 5.78
CA THR A 270 -16.83 -12.92 5.51
C THR A 270 -16.38 -13.63 4.24
N LEU A 271 -16.15 -12.89 3.17
CA LEU A 271 -15.64 -13.41 1.90
C LEU A 271 -14.26 -14.08 2.07
N LEU A 272 -13.35 -13.45 2.80
CA LEU A 272 -12.03 -14.01 3.10
C LEU A 272 -12.14 -15.33 3.87
N ASN A 273 -13.00 -15.39 4.88
CA ASN A 273 -13.26 -16.61 5.64
C ASN A 273 -13.79 -17.74 4.74
N GLU A 274 -14.71 -17.45 3.81
CA GLU A 274 -15.21 -18.42 2.82
C GLU A 274 -14.09 -18.95 1.89
N LYS A 275 -13.05 -18.14 1.65
CA LYS A 275 -11.85 -18.52 0.90
C LYS A 275 -10.78 -19.23 1.75
N GLY A 276 -11.09 -19.55 3.01
CA GLY A 276 -10.21 -20.25 3.94
C GLY A 276 -9.22 -19.36 4.68
N TYR A 277 -9.35 -18.04 4.57
CA TYR A 277 -8.58 -17.06 5.34
C TYR A 277 -9.28 -16.81 6.68
N ASN A 278 -9.20 -17.77 7.59
CA ASN A 278 -9.86 -17.66 8.88
C ASN A 278 -9.21 -16.58 9.76
N THR A 279 -10.02 -15.62 10.22
CA THR A 279 -9.59 -14.64 11.23
C THR A 279 -9.24 -15.30 12.55
N VAL A 280 -8.17 -14.83 13.21
CA VAL A 280 -7.93 -15.10 14.63
C VAL A 280 -8.38 -13.89 15.45
N PRO A 281 -9.21 -14.07 16.52
CA PRO A 281 -9.60 -12.95 17.38
C PRO A 281 -8.38 -12.19 17.90
N MET A 282 -8.40 -10.87 17.76
CA MET A 282 -7.33 -10.02 18.26
C MET A 282 -7.59 -9.61 19.71
N PHE A 283 -6.53 -9.60 20.53
CA PHE A 283 -6.61 -9.04 21.86
C PHE A 283 -6.41 -7.52 21.80
N PRO A 284 -7.25 -6.72 22.46
CA PRO A 284 -7.11 -5.26 22.46
C PRO A 284 -5.73 -4.76 22.91
N SER A 285 -5.06 -5.49 23.81
CA SER A 285 -3.71 -5.14 24.30
C SER A 285 -2.62 -5.28 23.24
N LEU A 286 -2.80 -6.14 22.24
CA LEU A 286 -1.79 -6.41 21.22
C LEU A 286 -1.52 -5.18 20.33
N ALA A 287 -2.55 -4.38 20.09
CA ALA A 287 -2.43 -3.21 19.22
C ALA A 287 -1.73 -2.02 19.88
N VAL A 288 -1.78 -1.94 21.20
CA VAL A 288 -1.22 -0.83 21.98
C VAL A 288 0.23 -1.13 22.42
N ASP A 289 0.55 -2.42 22.63
CA ASP A 289 1.83 -2.86 23.20
C ASP A 289 2.39 -4.14 22.54
N LEU A 290 2.30 -4.27 21.21
CA LEU A 290 3.13 -5.22 20.42
C LEU A 290 4.57 -5.34 20.93
N PRO A 291 5.23 -4.23 21.31
CA PRO A 291 6.61 -4.26 21.74
C PRO A 291 6.83 -4.93 23.12
N ALA A 292 5.78 -5.18 23.92
CA ALA A 292 5.86 -5.75 25.28
C ALA A 292 5.43 -7.22 25.39
N LEU A 293 5.01 -7.87 24.30
CA LEU A 293 4.36 -9.19 24.35
C LEU A 293 5.16 -10.26 23.60
N ALA A 294 6.19 -10.83 24.21
CA ALA A 294 6.92 -11.99 23.67
C ALA A 294 6.32 -13.33 24.14
N ASP A 295 5.00 -13.51 24.05
CA ASP A 295 4.34 -14.77 24.44
C ASP A 295 3.96 -15.64 23.23
N ALA A 296 3.66 -16.92 23.47
CA ALA A 296 3.27 -17.88 22.43
C ALA A 296 1.95 -17.50 21.71
N ARG A 297 1.13 -16.62 22.29
CA ARG A 297 -0.14 -16.16 21.72
C ARG A 297 0.10 -15.14 20.62
N LEU A 298 1.04 -14.20 20.83
CA LEU A 298 1.50 -13.29 19.77
C LEU A 298 2.01 -14.09 18.57
N ALA A 299 2.80 -15.13 18.81
CA ALA A 299 3.34 -15.97 17.74
C ALA A 299 2.24 -16.61 16.87
N ALA A 300 1.20 -17.15 17.51
CA ALA A 300 0.05 -17.75 16.82
C ALA A 300 -0.74 -16.71 16.01
N GLN A 301 -0.98 -15.53 16.57
CA GLN A 301 -1.70 -14.44 15.89
C GLN A 301 -0.90 -13.89 14.69
N LEU A 302 0.39 -13.59 14.88
CA LEU A 302 1.25 -13.09 13.82
C LEU A 302 1.63 -14.15 12.77
N SER A 303 1.30 -15.42 12.99
CA SER A 303 1.48 -16.50 12.01
C SER A 303 0.16 -16.89 11.31
N ALA A 304 -0.95 -16.23 11.65
CA ALA A 304 -2.24 -16.49 11.03
C ALA A 304 -2.22 -16.14 9.53
N PRO A 305 -3.07 -16.80 8.70
CA PRO A 305 -3.23 -16.45 7.29
C PRO A 305 -3.96 -15.12 7.10
N PHE A 306 -4.78 -14.72 8.08
CA PHE A 306 -5.52 -13.48 8.02
C PHE A 306 -5.66 -12.83 9.40
N MET A 307 -5.55 -11.51 9.42
CA MET A 307 -5.72 -10.68 10.59
C MET A 307 -6.54 -9.43 10.23
N ALA A 308 -7.52 -9.11 11.06
CA ALA A 308 -8.32 -7.89 10.95
C ALA A 308 -8.25 -7.12 12.27
N PHE A 309 -8.00 -5.82 12.23
CA PHE A 309 -7.91 -4.96 13.41
C PHE A 309 -8.85 -3.76 13.35
N THR A 310 -9.54 -3.47 14.45
CA THR A 310 -10.32 -2.24 14.61
C THR A 310 -9.65 -1.35 15.65
N ALA A 311 -9.17 -0.18 15.22
CA ALA A 311 -8.52 0.81 16.05
C ALA A 311 -9.55 1.81 16.62
N PRO A 312 -9.85 1.76 17.94
CA PRO A 312 -10.78 2.71 18.56
C PRO A 312 -10.27 4.14 18.42
N ASP A 313 -11.21 5.07 18.19
CA ASP A 313 -10.99 6.52 18.07
C ASP A 313 -10.01 6.96 16.98
N ALA A 314 -9.63 6.03 16.08
CA ALA A 314 -8.74 6.32 14.98
C ALA A 314 -9.50 6.86 13.76
N GLU A 315 -8.96 7.90 13.14
CA GLU A 315 -9.48 8.49 11.90
C GLU A 315 -8.66 8.08 10.67
N HIS A 316 -9.18 8.42 9.49
CA HIS A 316 -8.55 8.19 8.18
C HIS A 316 -7.42 9.18 7.88
N GLN A 317 -6.32 9.14 8.64
CA GLN A 317 -5.20 10.07 8.49
C GLN A 317 -3.83 9.45 8.82
N GLU A 318 -2.78 10.06 8.26
CA GLU A 318 -1.36 9.67 8.39
C GLU A 318 -0.95 9.40 9.85
N ARG A 319 -1.23 10.33 10.78
CA ARG A 319 -0.92 10.18 12.21
C ARG A 319 -1.49 8.90 12.86
N PHE A 320 -2.65 8.43 12.39
CA PHE A 320 -3.28 7.22 12.93
C PHE A 320 -2.72 5.96 12.30
N TRP A 321 -2.39 5.99 11.01
CA TRP A 321 -1.69 4.89 10.33
C TRP A 321 -0.29 4.67 10.93
N LYS A 322 0.47 5.75 11.13
CA LYS A 322 1.75 5.74 11.87
C LYS A 322 1.65 4.98 13.19
N ARG A 323 0.63 5.26 14.00
CA ARG A 323 0.46 4.66 15.34
C ARG A 323 0.19 3.15 15.33
N ARG A 324 -0.27 2.59 14.21
CA ARG A 324 -0.69 1.18 14.14
C ARG A 324 0.06 0.35 13.11
N VAL A 325 0.88 0.95 12.27
CA VAL A 325 1.64 0.26 11.21
C VAL A 325 2.62 -0.80 11.75
N ALA A 326 3.01 -0.71 13.03
CA ALA A 326 3.78 -1.75 13.69
C ALA A 326 3.12 -3.15 13.61
N LEU A 327 1.78 -3.22 13.69
CA LEU A 327 1.04 -4.48 13.68
C LEU A 327 1.08 -5.20 12.32
N PRO A 328 0.73 -4.58 11.17
CA PRO A 328 0.88 -5.22 9.86
C PRO A 328 2.33 -5.58 9.52
N LEU A 329 3.30 -4.75 9.92
CA LEU A 329 4.72 -5.05 9.72
C LEU A 329 5.14 -6.30 10.50
N ALA A 330 4.76 -6.39 11.77
CA ALA A 330 5.00 -7.59 12.58
C ALA A 330 4.27 -8.81 12.02
N PHE A 331 3.02 -8.66 11.56
CA PHE A 331 2.25 -9.74 10.94
C PHE A 331 3.02 -10.35 9.76
N PHE A 332 3.58 -9.53 8.89
CA PHE A 332 4.35 -10.01 7.75
C PHE A 332 5.72 -10.60 8.16
N LEU A 333 6.50 -9.87 8.95
CA LEU A 333 7.93 -10.14 9.12
C LEU A 333 8.27 -11.06 10.30
N TYR A 334 7.37 -11.20 11.28
CA TYR A 334 7.62 -12.03 12.47
C TYR A 334 7.88 -13.51 12.11
N PRO A 335 7.10 -14.15 11.23
CA PRO A 335 7.38 -15.54 10.84
C PRO A 335 8.71 -15.71 10.09
N LEU A 336 9.25 -14.63 9.53
CA LEU A 336 10.46 -14.64 8.70
C LEU A 336 11.75 -14.44 9.49
N ARG A 337 11.68 -14.11 10.79
CA ARG A 337 12.84 -13.80 11.65
C ARG A 337 13.80 -14.98 11.88
N LYS A 338 13.41 -16.19 11.48
CA LYS A 338 14.18 -17.43 11.72
C LYS A 338 15.42 -17.53 10.84
#